data_AF-A0A9D4LTU4-F1
#
_entry.id   AF-A0A9D4LTU4-F1
#
_cell.length_a   1.000
_cell.length_b   1.000
_cell.length_c   1.000
_cell.angle_alpha   90.00
_cell.angle_beta   90.00
_cell.angle_gamma   90.00
#
_symmetry.space_group_name_H-M   'P 1'
#
loop_
_entity.id
_entity.type
_entity.pdbx_description
1 polymer ?
#
loop_
_entity_poly.entity_id
_entity_poly.type
_entity_poly.pdbx_seq_one_letter_code
_entity_poly.pdbx_strand_id
1 'polypeptide(L)'
;MIAKDILKPQKKEITSYTMKNIVLWLAENNKSSLFHSGSLFYWLHEGLDILQTAISTRQLPYYMIPERNLMATSELNNEQQLLWGRTIQDMIKEIREYYLG
;
A
#
# COMPACT_ATOMS: atom_id res chain seq x y z
N MET A 1 3.91 -19.24 4.45
CA MET A 1 3.81 -18.38 5.65
C MET A 1 4.95 -17.37 5.60
N ILE A 2 4.90 -16.41 4.67
CA ILE A 2 5.98 -15.41 4.44
C ILE A 2 5.70 -14.12 5.24
N ALA A 3 4.43 -13.88 5.57
CA ALA A 3 3.98 -12.64 6.22
C ALA A 3 4.39 -12.49 7.70
N LYS A 4 4.85 -13.55 8.37
CA LYS A 4 5.09 -13.53 9.83
C LYS A 4 6.52 -13.12 10.20
N ASP A 5 7.48 -13.46 9.34
CA ASP A 5 8.91 -13.24 9.61
C ASP A 5 9.42 -11.91 9.02
N ILE A 6 8.73 -11.35 8.03
CA ILE A 6 9.02 -10.01 7.50
C ILE A 6 8.45 -8.90 8.41
N LEU A 7 7.41 -9.21 9.21
CA LEU A 7 6.56 -8.19 9.86
C LEU A 7 6.47 -8.27 11.40
N LYS A 8 7.54 -8.63 12.13
CA LYS A 8 7.60 -8.36 13.59
C LYS A 8 9.02 -8.09 14.10
N PRO A 9 9.23 -7.19 15.10
CA PRO A 9 8.44 -6.04 15.52
C PRO A 9 9.34 -4.81 15.67
N GLN A 10 9.50 -4.01 14.61
CA GLN A 10 9.99 -2.64 14.76
C GLN A 10 9.12 -1.71 13.93
N LYS A 11 8.15 -1.13 14.65
CA LYS A 11 7.45 0.12 14.34
C LYS A 11 6.16 0.03 13.52
N LYS A 12 5.11 0.60 14.12
CA LYS A 12 3.68 0.52 13.79
C LYS A 12 3.25 1.53 12.72
N GLU A 13 4.14 1.89 11.79
CA GLU A 13 3.93 3.04 10.90
C GLU A 13 2.94 2.76 9.77
N ILE A 14 3.10 1.59 9.14
CA ILE A 14 2.17 1.09 8.12
C ILE A 14 1.52 -0.15 8.69
N THR A 15 0.20 -0.11 8.81
CA THR A 15 -0.58 -1.18 9.42
C THR A 15 -1.42 -1.88 8.37
N SER A 16 -1.95 -3.06 8.70
CA SER A 16 -2.97 -3.70 7.87
C SER A 16 -4.20 -2.80 7.66
N TYR A 17 -4.44 -1.83 8.54
CA TYR A 17 -5.50 -0.84 8.41
C TYR A 17 -5.25 0.15 7.26
N THR A 18 -3.99 0.53 7.03
CA THR A 18 -3.58 1.35 5.89
C THR A 18 -3.94 0.65 4.58
N MET A 19 -3.56 -0.63 4.44
CA MET A 19 -3.89 -1.41 3.24
C MET A 19 -5.39 -1.63 3.06
N LYS A 20 -6.15 -1.85 4.14
CA LYS A 20 -7.61 -1.94 4.06
C LYS A 20 -8.23 -0.66 3.47
N ASN A 21 -7.76 0.51 3.88
CA ASN A 21 -8.25 1.78 3.35
C ASN A 21 -7.95 1.92 1.85
N ILE A 22 -6.73 1.55 1.44
CA ILE A 22 -6.34 1.55 0.02
C ILE A 22 -7.26 0.63 -0.79
N VAL A 23 -7.49 -0.60 -0.33
CA VAL A 23 -8.38 -1.57 -1.01
C VAL A 23 -9.82 -1.05 -1.10
N LEU A 24 -10.33 -0.43 -0.04
CA LEU A 24 -11.67 0.17 -0.06
C LEU A 24 -11.77 1.30 -1.08
N TRP A 25 -10.77 2.19 -1.15
CA TRP A 25 -10.71 3.23 -2.18
C TRP A 25 -10.58 2.67 -3.60
N LEU A 26 -9.79 1.61 -3.80
CA LEU A 26 -9.69 0.94 -5.09
C LEU A 26 -11.04 0.36 -5.52
N ALA A 27 -11.75 -0.31 -4.59
CA ALA A 27 -13.05 -0.89 -4.87
C ALA A 27 -14.14 0.16 -5.17
N GLU A 28 -14.10 1.31 -4.48
CA GLU A 28 -15.05 2.42 -4.68
C GLU A 28 -14.88 3.08 -6.05
N ASN A 29 -13.63 3.32 -6.46
CA ASN A 29 -13.32 4.09 -7.67
C ASN A 29 -13.32 3.27 -8.96
N ASN A 30 -13.50 1.95 -8.87
CA ASN A 30 -13.37 1.05 -10.01
C ASN A 30 -14.59 0.13 -10.14
N LYS A 31 -14.95 -0.22 -11.38
CA LYS A 31 -16.07 -1.12 -11.65
C LYS A 31 -15.75 -2.52 -11.13
N SER A 32 -16.73 -3.16 -10.48
CA SER A 32 -16.62 -4.54 -9.97
C SER A 32 -16.17 -5.55 -11.04
N SER A 33 -16.57 -5.34 -12.30
CA SER A 33 -16.17 -6.18 -13.45
C SER A 33 -14.66 -6.21 -13.71
N LEU A 34 -13.89 -5.26 -13.19
CA LEU A 34 -12.44 -5.23 -13.35
C LEU A 34 -11.71 -6.08 -12.30
N PHE A 35 -12.41 -6.54 -11.25
CA PHE A 35 -11.85 -7.40 -10.20
C PHE A 35 -12.11 -8.87 -10.53
N HIS A 36 -11.18 -9.48 -11.26
CA HIS A 36 -11.21 -10.89 -11.60
C HIS A 36 -9.84 -11.53 -11.31
N SER A 37 -9.76 -12.85 -11.30
CA SER A 37 -8.53 -13.57 -10.94
C SER A 37 -7.31 -13.14 -11.78
N GLY A 38 -7.51 -12.92 -13.08
CA GLY A 38 -6.46 -12.43 -14.00
C GLY A 38 -5.95 -11.01 -13.74
N SER A 39 -6.67 -10.17 -12.97
CA SER A 39 -6.23 -8.80 -12.64
C SER A 39 -5.63 -8.68 -11.24
N LEU A 40 -5.41 -9.80 -10.52
CA LEU A 40 -4.87 -9.79 -9.16
C LEU A 40 -3.54 -9.03 -9.05
N PHE A 41 -2.58 -9.32 -9.93
CA PHE A 41 -1.27 -8.65 -9.92
C PHE A 41 -1.35 -7.18 -10.29
N TYR A 42 -2.27 -6.83 -11.19
CA TYR A 42 -2.56 -5.43 -11.51
C TYR A 42 -3.05 -4.68 -10.28
N TRP A 43 -4.06 -5.19 -9.57
CA TRP A 43 -4.59 -4.51 -8.37
C TRP A 43 -3.61 -4.51 -7.19
N LEU A 44 -2.75 -5.52 -7.10
CA LEU A 44 -1.65 -5.52 -6.15
C LEU A 44 -0.65 -4.41 -6.46
N HIS A 45 -0.28 -4.24 -7.74
CA HIS A 45 0.58 -3.16 -8.20
C HIS A 45 -0.02 -1.78 -7.91
N GLU A 46 -1.29 -1.56 -8.29
CA GLU A 46 -2.01 -0.31 -8.01
C GLU A 46 -2.07 0.01 -6.51
N GLY A 47 -2.35 -1.00 -5.67
CA GLY A 47 -2.38 -0.82 -4.22
C GLY A 47 -1.02 -0.42 -3.63
N LEU A 48 0.08 -0.96 -4.17
CA LEU A 48 1.44 -0.60 -3.77
C LEU A 48 1.83 0.80 -4.25
N ASP A 49 1.38 1.21 -5.44
CA ASP A 49 1.63 2.54 -5.98
C ASP A 49 0.92 3.63 -5.17
N ILE A 50 -0.34 3.38 -4.78
CA ILE A 50 -1.08 4.25 -3.85
C ILE A 50 -0.36 4.31 -2.50
N LEU A 51 0.11 3.18 -1.97
CA LEU A 51 0.83 3.15 -0.71
C LEU A 51 2.11 3.98 -0.77
N GLN A 52 2.89 3.86 -1.85
CA GLN A 52 4.10 4.65 -2.06
C GLN A 52 3.78 6.15 -2.12
N THR A 53 2.74 6.52 -2.86
CA THR A 53 2.28 7.92 -2.94
C THR A 53 1.84 8.43 -1.57
N ALA A 54 1.13 7.60 -0.79
CA ALA A 54 0.69 7.97 0.54
C ALA A 54 1.86 8.21 1.50
N ILE A 55 2.92 7.42 1.39
CA ILE A 55 4.15 7.57 2.19
C ILE A 55 4.93 8.81 1.75
N SER A 56 5.10 9.04 0.45
CA SER A 56 5.87 10.17 -0.08
C SER A 56 5.21 11.51 0.25
N THR A 57 3.87 11.58 0.13
CA THR A 57 3.08 12.77 0.41
C THR A 57 2.69 12.91 1.88
N ARG A 58 2.84 11.85 2.68
CA ARG A 58 2.28 11.71 4.04
C ARG A 58 0.76 11.95 4.07
N GLN A 59 0.06 11.54 3.03
CA GLN A 59 -1.38 11.73 2.89
C GLN A 59 -2.07 10.44 2.45
N LEU A 60 -3.05 9.99 3.22
CA LEU A 60 -4.02 8.97 2.80
C LEU A 60 -5.37 9.32 3.41
N PRO A 61 -6.37 9.73 2.64
CA PRO A 61 -7.72 9.95 3.13
C PRO A 61 -8.27 8.67 3.80
N TYR A 62 -8.81 8.82 5.01
CA TYR A 62 -9.49 7.73 5.68
C TYR A 62 -10.81 7.43 4.96
N TYR A 63 -11.04 6.17 4.59
CA TYR A 63 -12.17 5.78 3.73
C TYR A 63 -13.54 6.20 4.27
N MET A 64 -13.79 6.04 5.58
CA MET A 64 -15.09 6.40 6.16
C MET A 64 -15.24 7.90 6.45
N ILE A 65 -14.14 8.66 6.54
CA ILE A 65 -14.14 10.11 6.83
C ILE A 65 -13.01 10.74 6.00
N PRO A 66 -13.24 11.07 4.72
CA PRO A 66 -12.20 11.48 3.78
C PRO A 66 -11.38 12.71 4.22
N GLU A 67 -11.95 13.56 5.06
CA GLU A 67 -11.29 14.74 5.63
C GLU A 67 -10.17 14.36 6.63
N ARG A 68 -10.19 13.14 7.16
CA ARG A 68 -9.18 12.64 8.08
C ARG A 68 -8.03 12.00 7.31
N ASN A 69 -6.83 12.53 7.47
CA ASN A 69 -5.61 11.90 6.97
C ASN A 69 -5.15 10.75 7.89
N LEU A 70 -5.13 9.53 7.36
CA LEU A 70 -4.68 8.32 8.07
C LEU A 70 -3.16 8.31 8.30
N MET A 71 -2.39 8.97 7.43
CA MET A 71 -0.93 9.09 7.57
C MET A 71 -0.52 10.16 8.58
N ALA A 72 -1.43 11.05 8.99
CA ALA A 72 -1.15 12.08 10.00
C ALA A 72 -0.79 11.49 11.36
N THR A 73 -1.25 10.27 11.67
CA THR A 73 -0.90 9.55 12.90
C THR A 73 0.38 8.72 12.79
N SER A 74 0.99 8.66 11.61
CA SER A 74 2.23 7.90 11.41
C SER A 74 3.43 8.74 11.86
N GLU A 75 4.21 8.23 12.80
CA GLU A 75 5.48 8.82 13.25
C GLU A 75 6.63 8.50 12.27
N LEU A 76 6.33 8.46 10.96
CA LEU A 76 7.32 8.18 9.91
C LEU A 76 8.34 9.32 9.86
N ASN A 77 9.56 9.04 10.30
CA ASN A 77 10.69 9.91 10.09
C ASN A 77 11.22 9.79 8.64
N ASN A 78 12.14 10.66 8.26
CA ASN A 78 12.64 10.72 6.88
C ASN A 78 13.40 9.44 6.47
N GLU A 79 14.14 8.81 7.39
CA GLU A 79 14.86 7.56 7.10
C GLU A 79 13.90 6.41 6.82
N GLN A 80 12.80 6.35 7.57
CA GLN A 80 11.76 5.34 7.41
C GLN A 80 10.97 5.55 6.14
N GLN A 81 10.66 6.81 5.81
CA GLN A 81 10.02 7.16 4.55
C GLN A 81 10.86 6.70 3.35
N LEU A 82 12.18 6.91 3.40
CA LEU A 82 13.12 6.44 2.37
C LEU A 82 13.21 4.91 2.33
N LEU A 83 13.27 4.25 3.50
CA LEU A 83 13.31 2.80 3.59
C LEU A 83 12.06 2.18 2.96
N TRP A 84 10.87 2.63 3.37
CA TRP A 84 9.61 2.16 2.81
C TRP A 84 9.47 2.45 1.32
N GLY A 85 9.93 3.63 0.87
CA GLY A 85 9.97 3.97 -0.55
C GLY A 85 10.77 2.94 -1.35
N ARG A 86 11.96 2.57 -0.88
CA ARG A 86 12.79 1.52 -1.51
C ARG A 86 12.14 0.14 -1.44
N THR A 87 11.66 -0.27 -0.27
CA THR A 87 11.00 -1.57 -0.11
C THR A 87 9.81 -1.75 -1.06
N ILE A 88 8.98 -0.72 -1.23
CA ILE A 88 7.85 -0.78 -2.16
C ILE A 88 8.31 -0.84 -3.61
N GLN A 89 9.35 -0.08 -3.99
CA GLN A 89 9.95 -0.16 -5.32
C GLN A 89 10.48 -1.56 -5.63
N ASP A 90 11.17 -2.19 -4.67
CA ASP A 90 11.69 -3.55 -4.83
C ASP A 90 10.53 -4.55 -5.01
N MET A 91 9.48 -4.45 -4.20
CA MET A 91 8.27 -5.29 -4.34
C MET A 91 7.59 -5.10 -5.70
N ILE A 92 7.45 -3.86 -6.17
CA ILE A 92 6.86 -3.55 -7.49
C ILE A 92 7.70 -4.17 -8.60
N LYS A 93 9.02 -4.06 -8.51
CA LYS A 93 9.96 -4.62 -9.49
C LYS A 93 9.84 -6.14 -9.52
N GLU A 94 9.83 -6.81 -8.37
CA GLU A 94 9.63 -8.26 -8.29
C GLU A 94 8.30 -8.69 -8.92
N ILE A 95 7.20 -7.98 -8.63
CA ILE A 95 5.90 -8.31 -9.24
C ILE A 95 5.96 -8.21 -10.77
N ARG A 96 6.63 -7.19 -11.31
CA ARG A 96 6.80 -7.02 -12.77
C ARG A 96 7.65 -8.13 -13.38
N GLU A 97 8.80 -8.43 -12.78
CA GLU A 97 9.75 -9.42 -13.31
C GLU A 97 9.22 -10.85 -13.24
N TYR A 98 8.49 -11.22 -12.18
CA TYR A 98 8.03 -12.60 -11.99
C TYR A 98 6.68 -12.92 -12.63
N TYR A 99 5.83 -11.92 -12.87
CA TYR A 99 4.43 -12.16 -13.28
C TYR A 99 4.01 -11.46 -14.57
N LEU A 100 4.80 -10.50 -15.07
CA LEU A 100 4.53 -9.79 -16.33
C LEU A 100 5.66 -9.94 -17.36
N GLY A 101 6.76 -10.62 -17.00
CA GLY A 101 7.90 -10.96 -17.86
C GLY A 101 7.74 -12.28 -18.60
#